data_AF-A0A507EES6-F1
#
_entry.id   AF-A0A507EES6-F1
#
_cell.length_a   1.000
_cell.length_b   1.000
_cell.length_c   1.000
_cell.angle_alpha   90.00
_cell.angle_beta   90.00
_cell.angle_gamma   90.00
#
_symmetry.space_group_name_H-M   'P 1'
#
loop_
_entity.id
_entity.type
_entity.pdbx_description
1 polymer ?
#
loop_
_entity_poly.entity_id
_entity_poly.type
_entity_poly.pdbx_seq_one_letter_code
_entity_poly.pdbx_strand_id
1 'polypeptide(L)'
;MEALADPLNGEVVERFASQHPDFTAEFDTPFHADREAISSHRASSGYSFQYRYDGPRHTHIRVLAVLDSCWSTEFLWRFPNLETLDLPYTGDYLAELPIKLAHLQSLVTIGTGGISHTHDCEALSAFRKPSRLSIRGRSSFQTADGLEGGTALRELEFVGCGQLMHTQAFLALFATAANLTVLFVTGSRKLRLPDELRPPASLTKLTLIVCKASLQRQLFLLCRNLRCFSARNATITDTDDVFGDLAELHTLVLDNSQIQTASFKTNPEAVRFVPSLHIVASFLKDSPPGEINDVFNDVRVLMDDEALLENGVVSFFEDYNVEQFTTVVPPGKDYKVILSASNRTEEADRFVDPRGSISFAVDHIRQTTSDPQPIEPNAETEPFRHALDEAATKYVSDHYPEGAVTVYGDLGFAIVGNKYNPNSFWNGRWRSQWSAPNAQNEIKGTLTVNVHYYEDGNVQLTASKEIVVVVPPSNDPAAYAQTTFRQITKAEGEFQAALCEKLADLADTIFKTLRRALPITRNKINWDSIATYKIGSELSAK
;
A
#
# COMPACT_ATOMS: atom_id res chain seq x y z
N MET A 1 -54.02 31.18 -6.99
CA MET A 1 -54.58 29.82 -6.92
C MET A 1 -53.43 28.93 -6.52
N GLU A 2 -53.09 28.92 -5.22
CA GLU A 2 -53.48 27.86 -4.24
C GLU A 2 -52.88 26.52 -4.66
N ALA A 3 -52.08 25.79 -3.88
CA ALA A 3 -52.17 25.36 -2.48
C ALA A 3 -50.92 24.47 -2.23
N LEU A 4 -50.34 24.18 -1.07
CA LEU A 4 -50.61 24.35 0.36
C LEU A 4 -49.22 24.33 1.04
N ALA A 5 -48.89 25.37 1.81
CA ALA A 5 -47.84 25.30 2.81
C ALA A 5 -48.44 24.62 4.04
N ASP A 6 -47.79 23.58 4.55
CA ASP A 6 -48.11 22.97 5.84
C ASP A 6 -47.21 23.61 6.92
N PRO A 7 -47.76 24.39 7.88
CA PRO A 7 -46.98 25.09 8.89
C PRO A 7 -46.98 24.29 10.20
N LEU A 8 -45.96 23.45 10.43
CA LEU A 8 -45.81 22.76 11.72
C LEU A 8 -44.43 22.85 12.38
N ASN A 9 -43.47 23.61 11.83
CA ASN A 9 -42.14 23.74 12.44
C ASN A 9 -41.80 25.13 13.02
N GLY A 10 -42.74 26.08 13.03
CA GLY A 10 -42.50 27.44 13.54
C GLY A 10 -42.80 27.65 15.04
N GLU A 11 -43.90 27.08 15.54
CA GLU A 11 -44.39 27.45 16.89
C GLU A 11 -43.63 26.81 18.06
N VAL A 12 -42.85 25.74 17.83
CA VAL A 12 -42.04 25.11 18.88
C VAL A 12 -40.73 25.86 19.10
N VAL A 13 -40.19 26.47 18.04
CA VAL A 13 -38.91 27.19 18.07
C VAL A 13 -39.05 28.56 18.76
N GLU A 14 -40.15 29.28 18.53
CA GLU A 14 -40.40 30.56 19.20
C GLU A 14 -40.75 30.41 20.69
N ARG A 15 -41.46 29.33 21.08
CA ARG A 15 -41.71 29.05 22.50
C ARG A 15 -40.45 28.70 23.27
N PHE A 16 -39.51 27.96 22.67
CA PHE A 16 -38.24 27.61 23.31
C PHE A 16 -37.28 28.81 23.39
N ALA A 17 -37.21 29.65 22.35
CA ALA A 17 -36.43 30.88 22.35
C ALA A 17 -36.94 31.91 23.39
N SER A 18 -38.25 31.93 23.65
CA SER A 18 -38.83 32.80 24.69
C SER A 18 -38.51 32.37 26.13
N GLN A 19 -38.14 31.09 26.34
CA GLN A 19 -37.81 30.52 27.66
C GLN A 19 -36.30 30.50 27.95
N HIS A 20 -35.45 30.75 26.95
CA HIS A 20 -33.98 30.73 27.08
C HIS A 20 -33.35 31.90 26.31
N PRO A 21 -33.28 33.11 26.90
CA PRO A 21 -32.82 34.33 26.22
C PRO A 21 -31.32 34.34 25.84
N ASP A 22 -30.55 33.32 26.23
CA ASP A 22 -29.12 33.18 25.88
C ASP A 22 -28.87 32.42 24.57
N PHE A 23 -29.92 32.05 23.83
CA PHE A 23 -29.80 31.29 22.59
C PHE A 23 -29.65 32.24 21.37
N THR A 24 -28.42 32.47 20.92
CA THR A 24 -28.13 33.14 19.63
C THR A 24 -27.56 32.12 18.65
N ALA A 25 -28.29 31.85 17.56
CA ALA A 25 -27.83 31.01 16.46
C ALA A 25 -27.41 31.91 15.30
N GLU A 26 -26.10 32.04 15.06
CA GLU A 26 -25.58 32.59 13.80
C GLU A 26 -25.64 31.52 12.71
N PHE A 27 -26.41 31.78 11.67
CA PHE A 27 -26.48 30.97 10.45
C PHE A 27 -25.69 31.68 9.35
N ASP A 28 -24.44 31.25 9.10
CA ASP A 28 -23.69 31.73 7.94
C ASP A 28 -23.88 30.80 6.72
N THR A 29 -24.86 31.21 5.89
CA THR A 29 -24.96 31.04 4.41
C THR A 29 -25.15 29.64 3.77
N PRO A 30 -25.75 29.57 2.55
CA PRO A 30 -26.29 28.34 1.96
C PRO A 30 -25.25 27.52 1.17
N PHE A 31 -25.29 26.20 1.37
CA PHE A 31 -24.39 25.22 0.75
C PHE A 31 -24.70 24.95 -0.73
N HIS A 32 -23.67 24.97 -1.58
CA HIS A 32 -23.68 24.31 -2.89
C HIS A 32 -23.35 22.82 -2.73
N ALA A 33 -24.13 21.97 -3.40
CA ALA A 33 -23.87 20.55 -3.54
C ALA A 33 -22.54 20.29 -4.29
N ASP A 34 -21.85 19.20 -3.94
CA ASP A 34 -20.62 18.63 -4.55
C ASP A 34 -19.30 18.73 -3.77
N ARG A 35 -19.31 18.68 -2.42
CA ARG A 35 -18.08 18.39 -1.64
C ARG A 35 -18.33 17.48 -0.43
N GLU A 36 -17.39 16.57 -0.16
CA GLU A 36 -17.20 15.98 1.18
C GLU A 36 -17.07 17.11 2.20
N ALA A 37 -18.01 17.22 3.13
CA ALA A 37 -18.03 18.29 4.12
C ALA A 37 -17.68 17.72 5.50
N ILE A 38 -16.55 18.17 6.06
CA ILE A 38 -16.28 18.04 7.50
C ILE A 38 -17.03 19.19 8.16
N SER A 39 -18.02 18.87 8.99
CA SER A 39 -18.72 19.89 9.76
C SER A 39 -18.30 19.84 11.22
N SER A 40 -18.07 21.02 11.80
CA SER A 40 -17.78 21.20 13.23
C SER A 40 -18.96 21.90 13.88
N HIS A 41 -19.60 21.25 14.85
CA HIS A 41 -20.66 21.87 15.65
C HIS A 41 -20.13 22.28 17.02
N ARG A 42 -20.34 23.56 17.40
CA ARG A 42 -20.19 24.06 18.77
C ARG A 42 -21.58 24.13 19.41
N ALA A 43 -21.85 23.28 20.40
CA ALA A 43 -23.02 23.46 21.26
C ALA A 43 -22.74 24.55 22.31
N SER A 44 -23.77 25.28 22.75
CA SER A 44 -23.70 26.37 23.73
C SER A 44 -23.14 25.98 25.11
N SER A 45 -22.82 24.69 25.32
CA SER A 45 -22.22 24.13 26.53
C SER A 45 -20.75 23.71 26.39
N GLY A 46 -20.05 24.15 25.32
CA GLY A 46 -18.59 24.00 25.21
C GLY A 46 -18.09 22.75 24.47
N TYR A 47 -18.97 21.93 23.90
CA TYR A 47 -18.60 20.69 23.22
C TYR A 47 -18.32 20.91 21.73
N SER A 48 -17.30 20.21 21.19
CA SER A 48 -17.02 20.15 19.75
C SER A 48 -16.96 18.70 19.26
N PHE A 49 -17.72 18.42 18.19
CA PHE A 49 -17.76 17.13 17.52
C PHE A 49 -17.36 17.32 16.05
N GLN A 50 -16.52 16.43 15.54
CA GLN A 50 -16.23 16.31 14.10
C GLN A 50 -16.87 15.04 13.57
N TYR A 51 -17.68 15.17 12.53
CA TYR A 51 -18.25 14.03 11.82
C TYR A 51 -18.11 14.20 10.31
N ARG A 52 -17.98 13.06 9.61
CA ARG A 52 -17.89 13.00 8.16
C ARG A 52 -19.18 12.41 7.57
N TYR A 53 -19.63 13.01 6.47
CA TYR A 53 -20.80 12.60 5.73
C TYR A 53 -20.42 11.83 4.46
N ASP A 54 -20.93 10.61 4.31
CA ASP A 54 -20.83 9.86 3.05
C ASP A 54 -22.21 9.86 2.35
N GLY A 55 -22.43 10.87 1.49
CA GLY A 55 -23.50 10.87 0.50
C GLY A 55 -24.74 11.77 0.77
N PRO A 56 -25.60 11.93 -0.24
CA PRO A 56 -26.61 13.00 -0.32
C PRO A 56 -27.88 12.81 0.54
N ARG A 57 -28.09 11.65 1.16
CA ARG A 57 -29.34 11.30 1.87
C ARG A 57 -29.29 11.36 3.39
N HIS A 58 -28.16 11.77 3.91
CA HIS A 58 -27.91 11.70 5.33
C HIS A 58 -28.08 10.31 6.00
N THR A 59 -27.56 9.23 5.40
CA THR A 59 -27.72 7.85 5.93
C THR A 59 -26.49 7.26 6.63
N HIS A 60 -25.31 7.87 6.48
CA HIS A 60 -24.05 7.36 7.05
C HIS A 60 -23.34 8.47 7.83
N ILE A 61 -23.04 8.22 9.12
CA ILE A 61 -22.32 9.16 9.99
C ILE A 61 -21.14 8.45 10.64
N ARG A 62 -19.96 9.03 10.47
CA ARG A 62 -18.75 8.63 11.18
C ARG A 62 -18.32 9.74 12.14
N VAL A 63 -18.24 9.44 13.43
CA VAL A 63 -17.75 10.38 14.44
C VAL A 63 -16.23 10.27 14.50
N LEU A 64 -15.52 11.35 14.19
CA LEU A 64 -14.07 11.37 14.06
C LEU A 64 -13.37 11.68 15.40
N ALA A 65 -14.00 12.43 16.29
CA ALA A 65 -13.45 12.76 17.61
C ALA A 65 -14.56 13.09 18.63
N VAL A 66 -14.34 12.66 19.88
CA VAL A 66 -15.06 13.14 21.07
C VAL A 66 -14.01 13.84 21.92
N LEU A 67 -14.11 15.16 22.08
CA LEU A 67 -13.05 15.96 22.68
C LEU A 67 -13.13 16.11 24.21
N ASP A 68 -14.16 15.56 24.88
CA ASP A 68 -14.29 15.64 26.35
C ASP A 68 -15.10 14.49 26.98
N SER A 69 -14.96 14.33 28.30
CA SER A 69 -15.50 13.28 29.19
C SER A 69 -17.03 13.24 29.39
N CYS A 70 -17.80 13.87 28.51
CA CYS A 70 -19.27 13.87 28.55
C CYS A 70 -19.83 13.48 27.17
N TRP A 71 -20.23 12.22 27.03
CA TRP A 71 -20.78 11.68 25.79
C TRP A 71 -22.28 12.02 25.66
N SER A 72 -22.63 12.97 24.79
CA SER A 72 -24.03 13.29 24.43
C SER A 72 -24.39 12.73 23.04
N THR A 73 -25.49 11.99 22.97
CA THR A 73 -26.08 11.49 21.72
C THR A 73 -27.16 12.41 21.18
N GLU A 74 -27.41 13.55 21.82
CA GLU A 74 -28.55 14.42 21.47
C GLU A 74 -28.45 15.01 20.06
N PHE A 75 -27.24 15.14 19.52
CA PHE A 75 -27.06 15.58 18.14
C PHE A 75 -27.63 14.56 17.12
N LEU A 76 -27.74 13.27 17.49
CA LEU A 76 -28.26 12.20 16.63
C LEU A 76 -29.76 12.31 16.39
N TRP A 77 -30.51 13.05 17.22
CA TRP A 77 -31.93 13.35 16.98
C TRP A 77 -32.19 14.09 15.67
N ARG A 78 -31.16 14.77 15.13
CA ARG A 78 -31.22 15.45 13.83
C ARG A 78 -31.14 14.50 12.64
N PHE A 79 -30.85 13.22 12.87
CA PHE A 79 -30.65 12.21 11.83
C PHE A 79 -31.57 11.00 12.04
N PRO A 80 -32.90 11.17 11.93
CA PRO A 80 -33.87 10.10 12.20
C PRO A 80 -33.76 8.90 11.24
N ASN A 81 -33.16 9.09 10.06
CA ASN A 81 -32.97 8.06 9.03
C ASN A 81 -31.53 7.49 9.00
N LEU A 82 -30.78 7.61 10.09
CA LEU A 82 -29.41 7.12 10.15
C LEU A 82 -29.36 5.59 10.03
N GLU A 83 -28.61 5.08 9.03
CA GLU A 83 -28.45 3.64 8.76
C GLU A 83 -27.12 3.10 9.27
N THR A 84 -26.06 3.91 9.25
CA THR A 84 -24.71 3.51 9.69
C THR A 84 -24.13 4.53 10.66
N LEU A 85 -23.64 4.07 11.80
CA LEU A 85 -22.99 4.89 12.83
C LEU A 85 -21.66 4.27 13.28
N ASP A 86 -20.54 4.97 13.11
CA ASP A 86 -19.22 4.54 13.57
C ASP A 86 -18.70 5.46 14.70
N LEU A 87 -18.39 4.85 15.85
CA LEU A 87 -18.02 5.48 17.12
C LEU A 87 -16.69 4.90 17.63
N PRO A 88 -15.54 5.46 17.22
CA PRO A 88 -14.23 4.87 17.50
C PRO A 88 -13.75 4.98 18.97
N TYR A 89 -14.44 5.76 19.81
CA TYR A 89 -14.05 6.04 21.20
C TYR A 89 -15.23 5.86 22.18
N THR A 90 -15.77 4.65 22.23
CA THR A 90 -16.95 4.31 23.06
C THR A 90 -16.60 3.75 24.44
N GLY A 91 -15.36 3.26 24.62
CA GLY A 91 -14.80 2.62 25.84
C GLY A 91 -15.71 2.61 27.07
N ASP A 92 -15.70 3.68 27.87
CA ASP A 92 -16.36 3.73 29.18
C ASP A 92 -17.90 3.99 29.12
N TYR A 93 -18.46 4.31 27.95
CA TYR A 93 -19.88 4.70 27.77
C TYR A 93 -20.72 3.62 27.08
N LEU A 94 -20.13 2.44 26.89
CA LEU A 94 -20.67 1.42 26.01
C LEU A 94 -21.94 0.76 26.58
N ALA A 95 -22.12 0.79 27.91
CA ALA A 95 -23.33 0.34 28.61
C ALA A 95 -24.58 1.20 28.34
N GLU A 96 -24.42 2.50 28.10
CA GLU A 96 -25.54 3.43 27.91
C GLU A 96 -25.97 3.56 26.45
N LEU A 97 -25.11 3.14 25.52
CA LEU A 97 -25.29 3.23 24.07
C LEU A 97 -26.60 2.63 23.55
N PRO A 98 -27.01 1.40 23.93
CA PRO A 98 -28.24 0.79 23.42
C PRO A 98 -29.50 1.61 23.77
N ILE A 99 -29.51 2.19 24.99
CA ILE A 99 -30.63 3.01 25.47
C ILE A 99 -30.64 4.35 24.73
N LYS A 100 -29.47 5.00 24.62
CA LYS A 100 -29.32 6.30 23.97
C LYS A 100 -29.62 6.26 22.48
N LEU A 101 -29.34 5.16 21.79
CA LEU A 101 -29.57 5.00 20.35
C LEU A 101 -30.92 4.36 19.99
N ALA A 102 -31.77 4.04 20.99
CA ALA A 102 -33.05 3.36 20.76
C ALA A 102 -34.01 4.12 19.83
N HIS A 103 -33.87 5.45 19.75
CA HIS A 103 -34.67 6.33 18.90
C HIS A 103 -34.35 6.19 17.40
N LEU A 104 -33.17 5.69 17.03
CA LEU A 104 -32.75 5.51 15.63
C LEU A 104 -33.34 4.22 15.06
N GLN A 105 -34.50 4.34 14.42
CA GLN A 105 -35.25 3.18 13.89
C GLN A 105 -34.59 2.55 12.66
N SER A 106 -33.86 3.35 11.88
CA SER A 106 -33.26 2.93 10.61
C SER A 106 -31.84 2.37 10.75
N LEU A 107 -31.29 2.28 11.96
CA LEU A 107 -29.89 1.91 12.18
C LEU A 107 -29.64 0.42 11.89
N VAL A 108 -28.80 0.15 10.88
CA VAL A 108 -28.45 -1.18 10.37
C VAL A 108 -27.02 -1.57 10.75
N THR A 109 -26.09 -0.61 10.75
CA THR A 109 -24.67 -0.84 11.01
C THR A 109 -24.18 0.00 12.19
N ILE A 110 -23.49 -0.63 13.14
CA ILE A 110 -22.83 0.08 14.23
C ILE A 110 -21.36 -0.33 14.37
N GLY A 111 -20.48 0.66 14.40
CA GLY A 111 -19.06 0.52 14.71
C GLY A 111 -18.77 1.10 16.09
N THR A 112 -18.07 0.35 16.93
CA THR A 112 -17.64 0.80 18.26
C THR A 112 -16.14 0.61 18.42
N GLY A 113 -15.50 1.43 19.26
CA GLY A 113 -14.05 1.41 19.40
C GLY A 113 -13.52 1.79 20.77
N GLY A 114 -12.27 1.42 21.04
CA GLY A 114 -11.60 1.70 22.31
C GLY A 114 -12.02 0.76 23.43
N ILE A 115 -12.61 -0.39 23.11
CA ILE A 115 -13.08 -1.39 24.09
C ILE A 115 -11.89 -2.06 24.77
N SER A 116 -11.85 -2.03 26.10
CA SER A 116 -10.76 -2.60 26.91
C SER A 116 -11.20 -3.66 27.91
N HIS A 117 -12.49 -3.76 28.26
CA HIS A 117 -12.98 -4.68 29.28
C HIS A 117 -14.03 -5.66 28.74
N THR A 118 -14.24 -6.75 29.48
CA THR A 118 -15.12 -7.87 29.11
C THR A 118 -16.61 -7.56 29.28
N HIS A 119 -16.96 -6.71 30.26
CA HIS A 119 -18.33 -6.28 30.56
C HIS A 119 -18.96 -5.40 29.45
N ASP A 120 -18.16 -4.97 28.47
CA ASP A 120 -18.62 -4.10 27.38
C ASP A 120 -19.40 -4.88 26.32
N CYS A 121 -19.13 -6.18 26.12
CA CYS A 121 -19.81 -6.98 25.09
C CYS A 121 -21.29 -7.32 25.42
N GLU A 122 -21.65 -7.39 26.71
CA GLU A 122 -23.04 -7.57 27.16
C GLU A 122 -23.94 -6.37 26.77
N ALA A 123 -23.40 -5.16 26.81
CA ALA A 123 -24.13 -3.99 26.36
C ALA A 123 -24.38 -4.02 24.85
N LEU A 124 -23.46 -4.62 24.07
CA LEU A 124 -23.61 -4.74 22.63
C LEU A 124 -24.68 -5.75 22.21
N SER A 125 -24.93 -6.81 23.00
CA SER A 125 -26.01 -7.76 22.72
C SER A 125 -27.40 -7.19 22.97
N ALA A 126 -27.51 -6.09 23.74
CA ALA A 126 -28.75 -5.36 23.91
C ALA A 126 -29.23 -4.65 22.62
N PHE A 127 -28.35 -4.48 21.62
CA PHE A 127 -28.73 -4.00 20.29
C PHE A 127 -29.51 -5.07 19.52
N ARG A 128 -30.84 -5.03 19.61
CA ARG A 128 -31.73 -5.99 18.91
C ARG A 128 -31.92 -5.73 17.41
N LYS A 129 -31.43 -4.61 16.88
CA LYS A 129 -31.72 -4.13 15.51
C LYS A 129 -30.59 -4.23 14.47
N PRO A 130 -29.35 -3.79 14.75
CA PRO A 130 -28.33 -3.71 13.70
C PRO A 130 -27.98 -5.11 13.20
N SER A 131 -27.93 -5.27 11.88
CA SER A 131 -27.50 -6.51 11.24
C SER A 131 -25.98 -6.60 11.07
N ARG A 132 -25.27 -5.47 11.19
CA ARG A 132 -23.80 -5.41 11.11
C ARG A 132 -23.22 -4.73 12.35
N LEU A 133 -22.27 -5.41 13.00
CA LEU A 133 -21.57 -4.92 14.18
C LEU A 133 -20.06 -4.99 13.93
N SER A 134 -19.38 -3.85 14.09
CA SER A 134 -17.91 -3.76 14.04
C SER A 134 -17.37 -3.38 15.41
N ILE A 135 -16.48 -4.20 15.95
CA ILE A 135 -15.85 -4.02 17.26
C ILE A 135 -14.36 -3.73 17.06
N ARG A 136 -13.92 -2.52 17.42
CA ARG A 136 -12.52 -2.11 17.42
C ARG A 136 -11.94 -2.18 18.84
N GLY A 137 -11.36 -3.32 19.19
CA GLY A 137 -10.78 -3.57 20.51
C GLY A 137 -9.40 -2.94 20.68
N ARG A 138 -9.02 -2.65 21.93
CA ARG A 138 -7.61 -2.40 22.28
C ARG A 138 -6.81 -3.69 22.24
N SER A 139 -5.48 -3.56 22.22
CA SER A 139 -4.58 -4.71 22.24
C SER A 139 -4.80 -5.65 23.43
N SER A 140 -5.36 -5.17 24.55
CA SER A 140 -5.68 -5.91 25.76
C SER A 140 -7.00 -6.68 25.72
N PHE A 141 -7.85 -6.49 24.70
CA PHE A 141 -9.17 -7.11 24.59
C PHE A 141 -9.05 -8.64 24.42
N GLN A 142 -9.72 -9.40 25.29
CA GLN A 142 -9.47 -10.84 25.47
C GLN A 142 -10.64 -11.77 25.12
N THR A 143 -11.88 -11.29 25.14
CA THR A 143 -13.07 -12.14 25.03
C THR A 143 -14.22 -11.45 24.30
N ALA A 144 -15.11 -12.25 23.72
CA ALA A 144 -16.38 -11.84 23.13
C ALA A 144 -17.58 -12.24 24.02
N ASP A 145 -17.33 -12.63 25.28
CA ASP A 145 -18.37 -13.06 26.23
C ASP A 145 -19.46 -11.98 26.33
N GLY A 146 -20.73 -12.37 26.30
CA GLY A 146 -21.86 -11.42 26.36
C GLY A 146 -22.48 -11.02 25.01
N LEU A 147 -21.86 -11.36 23.88
CA LEU A 147 -22.51 -11.28 22.55
C LEU A 147 -23.52 -12.43 22.30
N GLU A 148 -23.65 -13.32 23.28
CA GLU A 148 -24.54 -14.47 23.31
C GLU A 148 -26.01 -13.99 23.30
N GLY A 149 -26.69 -14.08 22.15
CA GLY A 149 -28.06 -13.58 22.00
C GLY A 149 -28.27 -12.55 20.88
N GLY A 150 -27.22 -12.18 20.14
CA GLY A 150 -27.29 -11.35 18.94
C GLY A 150 -27.96 -12.03 17.73
N THR A 151 -29.21 -12.47 17.89
CA THR A 151 -29.95 -13.28 16.90
C THR A 151 -30.22 -12.56 15.57
N ALA A 152 -30.13 -11.23 15.53
CA ALA A 152 -30.32 -10.42 14.32
C ALA A 152 -29.04 -10.15 13.52
N LEU A 153 -27.86 -10.45 14.07
CA LEU A 153 -26.57 -10.16 13.44
C LEU A 153 -26.35 -11.04 12.21
N ARG A 154 -26.07 -10.38 11.07
CA ARG A 154 -25.66 -11.00 9.81
C ARG A 154 -24.17 -10.87 9.56
N GLU A 155 -23.56 -9.83 10.09
CA GLU A 155 -22.15 -9.53 9.88
C GLU A 155 -21.49 -9.06 11.18
N LEU A 156 -20.35 -9.65 11.51
CA LEU A 156 -19.59 -9.33 12.70
C LEU A 156 -18.12 -9.13 12.35
N GLU A 157 -17.58 -7.99 12.75
CA GLU A 157 -16.21 -7.59 12.49
C GLU A 157 -15.47 -7.34 13.82
N PHE A 158 -14.31 -7.97 13.99
CA PHE A 158 -13.37 -7.69 15.07
C PHE A 158 -12.08 -7.11 14.51
N VAL A 159 -11.70 -5.92 14.98
CA VAL A 159 -10.51 -5.20 14.51
C VAL A 159 -9.62 -4.83 15.69
N GLY A 160 -8.33 -5.16 15.61
CA GLY A 160 -7.35 -4.73 16.62
C GLY A 160 -7.43 -5.47 17.96
N CYS A 161 -8.24 -6.53 18.05
CA CYS A 161 -8.45 -7.37 19.23
C CYS A 161 -7.23 -8.28 19.50
N GLY A 162 -6.13 -7.69 19.97
CA GLY A 162 -4.81 -8.31 20.00
C GLY A 162 -4.63 -9.53 20.92
N GLN A 163 -5.48 -9.69 21.94
CA GLN A 163 -5.44 -10.81 22.90
C GLN A 163 -6.71 -11.67 22.87
N LEU A 164 -7.53 -11.61 21.81
CA LEU A 164 -8.76 -12.39 21.72
C LEU A 164 -8.45 -13.89 21.80
N MET A 165 -8.69 -14.50 22.97
CA MET A 165 -8.25 -15.87 23.30
C MET A 165 -9.36 -16.74 23.88
N HIS A 166 -10.51 -16.18 24.24
CA HIS A 166 -11.54 -16.94 24.96
C HIS A 166 -12.38 -17.80 24.02
N THR A 167 -12.07 -19.09 23.99
CA THR A 167 -12.74 -20.12 23.18
C THR A 167 -14.22 -20.27 23.54
N GLN A 168 -14.59 -20.13 24.82
CA GLN A 168 -15.97 -20.28 25.28
C GLN A 168 -16.91 -19.21 24.71
N ALA A 169 -16.43 -17.98 24.56
CA ALA A 169 -17.18 -16.86 23.99
C ALA A 169 -17.61 -17.13 22.55
N PHE A 170 -16.70 -17.66 21.73
CA PHE A 170 -16.99 -18.01 20.34
C PHE A 170 -17.95 -19.19 20.23
N LEU A 171 -17.86 -20.16 21.14
CA LEU A 171 -18.81 -21.27 21.20
C LEU A 171 -20.24 -20.77 21.48
N ALA A 172 -20.39 -19.89 22.46
CA ALA A 172 -21.68 -19.36 22.84
C ALA A 172 -22.24 -18.33 21.82
N LEU A 173 -21.37 -17.52 21.22
CA LEU A 173 -21.71 -16.66 20.10
C LEU A 173 -22.26 -17.47 18.92
N PHE A 174 -21.53 -18.48 18.45
CA PHE A 174 -21.98 -19.27 17.31
C PHE A 174 -23.17 -20.17 17.61
N ALA A 175 -23.35 -20.57 18.87
CA ALA A 175 -24.58 -21.26 19.30
C ALA A 175 -25.83 -20.38 19.17
N THR A 176 -25.70 -19.05 19.25
CA THR A 176 -26.81 -18.11 19.26
C THR A 176 -26.94 -17.26 17.98
N ALA A 177 -25.87 -17.13 17.20
CA ALA A 177 -25.79 -16.30 16.00
C ALA A 177 -26.28 -17.03 14.72
N ALA A 178 -27.51 -17.55 14.73
CA ALA A 178 -28.06 -18.36 13.65
C ALA A 178 -28.13 -17.65 12.28
N ASN A 179 -28.14 -16.31 12.25
CA ASN A 179 -28.22 -15.49 11.04
C ASN A 179 -26.87 -14.95 10.56
N LEU A 180 -25.77 -15.28 11.24
CA LEU A 180 -24.46 -14.73 10.93
C LEU A 180 -23.92 -15.32 9.62
N THR A 181 -23.83 -14.47 8.59
CA THR A 181 -23.35 -14.82 7.26
C THR A 181 -21.88 -14.47 7.02
N VAL A 182 -21.38 -13.43 7.68
CA VAL A 182 -20.00 -12.94 7.52
C VAL A 182 -19.35 -12.78 8.89
N LEU A 183 -18.16 -13.35 9.03
CA LEU A 183 -17.28 -13.10 10.16
C LEU A 183 -15.91 -12.64 9.67
N PHE A 184 -15.48 -11.49 10.18
CA PHE A 184 -14.19 -10.91 9.88
C PHE A 184 -13.42 -10.64 11.17
N VAL A 185 -12.19 -11.14 11.25
CA VAL A 185 -11.30 -10.96 12.41
C VAL A 185 -9.94 -10.49 11.91
N THR A 186 -9.48 -9.32 12.36
CA THR A 186 -8.20 -8.74 11.98
C THR A 186 -7.39 -8.24 13.18
N GLY A 187 -6.07 -8.44 13.13
CA GLY A 187 -5.12 -7.93 14.13
C GLY A 187 -5.05 -8.75 15.42
N SER A 188 -5.65 -9.94 15.46
CA SER A 188 -5.66 -10.82 16.64
C SER A 188 -4.42 -11.72 16.71
N ARG A 189 -3.37 -11.25 17.40
CA ARG A 189 -2.08 -11.97 17.50
C ARG A 189 -2.12 -13.32 18.21
N LYS A 190 -3.16 -13.60 19.00
CA LYS A 190 -3.31 -14.84 19.78
C LYS A 190 -4.64 -15.56 19.56
N LEU A 191 -5.32 -15.33 18.44
CA LEU A 191 -6.61 -15.97 18.16
C LEU A 191 -6.50 -17.50 18.23
N ARG A 192 -7.25 -18.12 19.15
CA ARG A 192 -7.45 -19.57 19.20
C ARG A 192 -8.93 -19.86 19.05
N LEU A 193 -9.29 -20.56 17.98
CA LEU A 193 -10.64 -21.11 17.83
C LEU A 193 -10.69 -22.44 18.59
N PRO A 194 -11.78 -22.76 19.30
CA PRO A 194 -11.93 -24.04 19.98
C PRO A 194 -11.98 -25.22 19.00
N ASP A 195 -11.50 -26.38 19.45
CA ASP A 195 -11.54 -27.62 18.66
C ASP A 195 -12.99 -28.08 18.39
N GLU A 196 -13.92 -27.79 19.32
CA GLU A 196 -15.35 -28.15 19.24
C GLU A 196 -16.23 -27.08 18.58
N LEU A 197 -15.63 -26.08 17.93
CA LEU A 197 -16.33 -24.95 17.35
C LEU A 197 -17.35 -25.39 16.30
N ARG A 198 -18.64 -25.04 16.51
CA ARG A 198 -19.72 -25.23 15.54
C ARG A 198 -20.22 -23.88 15.03
N PRO A 199 -19.66 -23.35 13.93
CA PRO A 199 -20.15 -22.11 13.34
C PRO A 199 -21.60 -22.27 12.82
N PRO A 200 -22.35 -21.17 12.70
CA PRO A 200 -23.72 -21.23 12.22
C PRO A 200 -23.76 -21.65 10.74
N ALA A 201 -24.75 -22.45 10.37
CA ALA A 201 -24.90 -22.96 9.00
C ALA A 201 -25.09 -21.85 7.94
N SER A 202 -25.48 -20.65 8.38
CA SER A 202 -25.63 -19.46 7.55
C SER A 202 -24.29 -18.78 7.21
N LEU A 203 -23.18 -19.17 7.87
CA LEU A 203 -21.87 -18.57 7.65
C LEU A 203 -21.35 -18.93 6.25
N THR A 204 -21.24 -17.93 5.38
CA THR A 204 -20.79 -18.08 3.99
C THR A 204 -19.44 -17.43 3.74
N LYS A 205 -19.03 -16.47 4.58
CA LYS A 205 -17.73 -15.79 4.47
C LYS A 205 -17.02 -15.75 5.81
N LEU A 206 -15.77 -16.24 5.82
CA LEU A 206 -14.88 -16.20 6.97
C LEU A 206 -13.54 -15.59 6.56
N THR A 207 -13.13 -14.52 7.24
CA THR A 207 -11.86 -13.83 6.99
C THR A 207 -11.06 -13.65 8.26
N LEU A 208 -9.82 -14.13 8.27
CA LEU A 208 -8.91 -14.14 9.41
C LEU A 208 -7.58 -13.48 9.01
N ILE A 209 -7.32 -12.25 9.45
CA ILE A 209 -6.16 -11.45 9.02
C ILE A 209 -5.22 -11.19 10.19
N VAL A 210 -3.92 -11.45 10.01
CA VAL A 210 -2.88 -11.25 11.04
C VAL A 210 -3.22 -12.02 12.33
N CYS A 211 -3.70 -13.25 12.15
CA CYS A 211 -4.07 -14.15 13.24
C CYS A 211 -3.10 -15.32 13.31
N LYS A 212 -2.41 -15.53 14.44
CA LYS A 212 -1.70 -16.81 14.70
C LYS A 212 -2.72 -17.89 15.08
N ALA A 213 -3.66 -18.15 14.18
CA ALA A 213 -4.71 -19.14 14.38
C ALA A 213 -4.21 -20.52 13.96
N SER A 214 -4.38 -21.50 14.85
CA SER A 214 -4.30 -22.91 14.50
C SER A 214 -5.69 -23.34 14.04
N LEU A 215 -5.84 -23.68 12.78
CA LEU A 215 -7.12 -24.10 12.20
C LEU A 215 -7.06 -25.60 11.93
N GLN A 216 -8.02 -26.33 12.50
CA GLN A 216 -8.16 -27.78 12.34
C GLN A 216 -9.25 -28.11 11.32
N ARG A 217 -9.19 -29.31 10.74
CA ARG A 217 -10.20 -29.86 9.82
C ARG A 217 -11.64 -29.68 10.27
N GLN A 218 -11.90 -29.87 11.56
CA GLN A 218 -13.25 -29.86 12.12
C GLN A 218 -13.98 -28.52 11.89
N LEU A 219 -13.26 -27.39 11.90
CA LEU A 219 -13.81 -26.08 11.57
C LEU A 219 -14.41 -26.06 10.16
N PHE A 220 -13.71 -26.62 9.19
CA PHE A 220 -14.11 -26.61 7.78
C PHE A 220 -15.22 -27.63 7.50
N LEU A 221 -15.19 -28.80 8.15
CA LEU A 221 -16.27 -29.80 8.06
C LEU A 221 -17.63 -29.28 8.53
N LEU A 222 -17.63 -28.32 9.47
CA LEU A 222 -18.82 -27.70 10.04
C LEU A 222 -19.26 -26.46 9.25
N CYS A 223 -18.39 -25.91 8.42
CA CYS A 223 -18.62 -24.74 7.58
C CYS A 223 -18.80 -25.09 6.09
N ARG A 224 -19.58 -26.12 5.78
CA ARG A 224 -19.74 -26.62 4.39
C ARG A 224 -20.30 -25.61 3.40
N ASN A 225 -20.98 -24.58 3.90
CA ASN A 225 -21.57 -23.51 3.09
C ASN A 225 -20.62 -22.32 2.89
N LEU A 226 -19.35 -22.41 3.31
CA LEU A 226 -18.36 -21.37 3.07
C LEU A 226 -18.17 -21.19 1.57
N ARG A 227 -18.46 -19.98 1.10
CA ARG A 227 -18.19 -19.52 -0.26
C ARG A 227 -16.86 -18.82 -0.37
N CYS A 228 -16.45 -18.14 0.70
CA CYS A 228 -15.20 -17.40 0.77
C CYS A 228 -14.48 -17.67 2.08
N PHE A 229 -13.23 -18.13 1.98
CA PHE A 229 -12.32 -18.29 3.10
C PHE A 229 -11.02 -17.53 2.82
N SER A 230 -10.66 -16.63 3.74
CA SER A 230 -9.39 -15.87 3.68
C SER A 230 -8.64 -16.00 4.99
N ALA A 231 -7.35 -16.33 4.92
CA ALA A 231 -6.47 -16.41 6.08
C ALA A 231 -5.10 -15.78 5.78
N ARG A 232 -4.59 -14.96 6.71
CA ARG A 232 -3.21 -14.42 6.69
C ARG A 232 -2.44 -14.80 7.95
N ASN A 233 -1.23 -15.33 7.81
CA ASN A 233 -0.36 -15.80 8.91
C ASN A 233 -0.95 -16.97 9.74
N ALA A 234 -1.83 -17.79 9.17
CA ALA A 234 -2.47 -18.91 9.86
C ALA A 234 -1.67 -20.21 9.71
N THR A 235 -1.81 -21.12 10.68
CA THR A 235 -1.31 -22.50 10.56
C THR A 235 -2.51 -23.44 10.45
N ILE A 236 -2.60 -24.15 9.33
CA ILE A 236 -3.66 -25.11 9.06
C ILE A 236 -3.09 -26.53 9.25
N THR A 237 -3.62 -27.24 10.23
CA THR A 237 -3.14 -28.56 10.68
C THR A 237 -4.21 -29.63 10.44
N ASP A 238 -3.77 -30.88 10.25
CA ASP A 238 -4.64 -32.06 10.03
C ASP A 238 -5.47 -31.94 8.74
N THR A 239 -4.78 -31.86 7.59
CA THR A 239 -5.35 -31.33 6.35
C THR A 239 -5.78 -32.37 5.31
N ASP A 240 -6.02 -33.62 5.69
CA ASP A 240 -6.50 -34.64 4.74
C ASP A 240 -7.83 -34.21 4.11
N ASP A 241 -7.71 -33.69 2.88
CA ASP A 241 -8.74 -33.18 1.96
C ASP A 241 -9.74 -32.16 2.54
N VAL A 242 -9.29 -31.33 3.49
CA VAL A 242 -10.15 -30.39 4.24
C VAL A 242 -10.89 -29.38 3.35
N PHE A 243 -10.28 -28.95 2.25
CA PHE A 243 -10.92 -28.05 1.29
C PHE A 243 -11.75 -28.81 0.23
N GLY A 244 -11.47 -30.10 -0.01
CA GLY A 244 -12.28 -30.93 -0.90
C GLY A 244 -13.70 -31.18 -0.34
N ASP A 245 -13.84 -31.15 0.99
CA ASP A 245 -15.13 -31.25 1.68
C ASP A 245 -16.00 -29.97 1.60
N LEU A 246 -15.46 -28.85 1.08
CA LEU A 246 -16.14 -27.55 0.95
C LEU A 246 -16.68 -27.31 -0.46
N ALA A 247 -17.76 -28.01 -0.82
CA ALA A 247 -18.33 -27.97 -2.18
C ALA A 247 -18.78 -26.58 -2.65
N GLU A 248 -19.12 -25.67 -1.73
CA GLU A 248 -19.60 -24.32 -2.05
C GLU A 248 -18.48 -23.27 -2.07
N LEU A 249 -17.22 -23.65 -1.83
CA LEU A 249 -16.10 -22.71 -1.73
C LEU A 249 -15.69 -22.23 -3.13
N HIS A 250 -15.93 -20.94 -3.39
CA HIS A 250 -15.55 -20.28 -4.64
C HIS A 250 -14.25 -19.47 -4.50
N THR A 251 -13.93 -19.01 -3.29
CA THR A 251 -12.81 -18.12 -3.03
C THR A 251 -11.99 -18.62 -1.85
N LEU A 252 -10.72 -18.94 -2.11
CA LEU A 252 -9.74 -19.35 -1.12
C LEU A 252 -8.53 -18.42 -1.21
N VAL A 253 -8.29 -17.64 -0.15
CA VAL A 253 -7.13 -16.73 -0.06
C VAL A 253 -6.28 -17.15 1.13
N LEU A 254 -5.04 -17.58 0.86
CA LEU A 254 -4.07 -17.97 1.89
C LEU A 254 -2.79 -17.14 1.72
N ASP A 255 -2.56 -16.23 2.66
CA ASP A 255 -1.43 -15.31 2.62
C ASP A 255 -0.47 -15.59 3.78
N ASN A 256 0.82 -15.82 3.50
CA ASN A 256 1.85 -16.20 4.47
C ASN A 256 1.39 -17.27 5.50
N SER A 257 0.53 -18.20 5.07
CA SER A 257 -0.10 -19.21 5.92
C SER A 257 0.56 -20.58 5.66
N GLN A 258 0.79 -21.35 6.72
CA GLN A 258 1.41 -22.67 6.63
C GLN A 258 0.35 -23.76 6.58
N ILE A 259 0.43 -24.66 5.61
CA ILE A 259 -0.42 -25.84 5.49
C ILE A 259 0.45 -27.08 5.71
N GLN A 260 0.14 -27.88 6.72
CA GLN A 260 0.81 -29.16 6.95
C GLN A 260 0.02 -30.28 6.24
N THR A 261 0.40 -30.64 5.00
CA THR A 261 -0.30 -31.66 4.18
C THR A 261 0.44 -32.99 4.04
N ALA A 262 -0.32 -34.10 3.91
CA ALA A 262 0.15 -35.38 3.38
C ALA A 262 -0.26 -35.66 1.91
N SER A 263 -1.30 -35.03 1.34
CA SER A 263 -1.56 -35.02 -0.12
C SER A 263 -2.71 -34.07 -0.48
N PHE A 264 -2.62 -33.35 -1.61
CA PHE A 264 -3.75 -32.68 -2.24
C PHE A 264 -4.35 -33.59 -3.34
N LYS A 265 -5.67 -33.80 -3.32
CA LYS A 265 -6.44 -34.39 -4.43
C LYS A 265 -7.62 -33.50 -4.79
N THR A 266 -7.38 -32.33 -5.36
CA THR A 266 -8.47 -31.47 -5.87
C THR A 266 -8.28 -31.09 -7.33
N ASN A 267 -9.42 -30.94 -8.00
CA ASN A 267 -9.57 -30.59 -9.41
C ASN A 267 -9.06 -29.14 -9.66
N PRO A 268 -8.11 -28.90 -10.58
CA PRO A 268 -7.41 -27.62 -10.71
C PRO A 268 -8.26 -26.41 -11.14
N GLU A 269 -9.52 -26.59 -11.56
CA GLU A 269 -10.38 -25.48 -11.99
C GLU A 269 -11.03 -24.67 -10.85
N ALA A 270 -11.10 -25.21 -9.63
CA ALA A 270 -11.75 -24.55 -8.48
C ALA A 270 -10.79 -23.72 -7.60
N VAL A 271 -9.48 -23.80 -7.87
CA VAL A 271 -8.47 -23.01 -7.15
C VAL A 271 -8.08 -21.82 -8.03
N ARG A 272 -8.79 -20.69 -7.89
CA ARG A 272 -8.29 -19.41 -8.41
C ARG A 272 -7.07 -19.01 -7.60
N PHE A 273 -5.89 -19.24 -8.16
CA PHE A 273 -4.66 -18.61 -7.68
C PHE A 273 -4.77 -17.11 -8.04
N VAL A 274 -5.27 -16.30 -7.10
CA VAL A 274 -5.18 -14.84 -7.23
C VAL A 274 -3.68 -14.52 -7.27
N PRO A 275 -3.14 -13.84 -8.32
CA PRO A 275 -1.76 -13.41 -8.32
C PRO A 275 -1.51 -12.67 -7.01
N SER A 276 -0.58 -13.19 -6.20
CA SER A 276 -0.28 -12.55 -4.92
C SER A 276 0.20 -11.13 -5.20
N LEU A 277 -0.12 -10.20 -4.31
CA LEU A 277 0.41 -8.83 -4.34
C LEU A 277 1.95 -8.81 -4.49
N HIS A 278 2.62 -9.90 -4.09
CA HIS A 278 4.03 -10.14 -4.32
C HIS A 278 4.44 -10.31 -5.80
N ILE A 279 3.64 -10.98 -6.64
CA ILE A 279 3.92 -11.11 -8.08
C ILE A 279 3.77 -9.74 -8.76
N VAL A 280 2.73 -8.99 -8.38
CA VAL A 280 2.50 -7.60 -8.81
C VAL A 280 3.69 -6.72 -8.43
N ALA A 281 4.15 -6.84 -7.19
CA ALA A 281 5.34 -6.15 -6.73
C ALA A 281 6.56 -6.45 -7.60
N SER A 282 6.74 -7.73 -7.98
CA SER A 282 7.85 -8.14 -8.85
C SER A 282 7.76 -7.46 -10.22
N PHE A 283 6.59 -7.46 -10.86
CA PHE A 283 6.41 -6.82 -12.17
C PHE A 283 6.68 -5.31 -12.13
N LEU A 284 6.19 -4.62 -11.09
CA LEU A 284 6.43 -3.20 -10.92
C LEU A 284 7.91 -2.90 -10.64
N LYS A 285 8.56 -3.73 -9.82
CA LYS A 285 9.99 -3.58 -9.51
C LYS A 285 10.89 -3.76 -10.74
N ASP A 286 10.56 -4.73 -11.58
CA ASP A 286 11.31 -5.04 -12.80
C ASP A 286 10.90 -4.18 -14.00
N SER A 287 10.04 -3.17 -13.80
CA SER A 287 9.56 -2.30 -14.88
C SER A 287 10.71 -1.54 -15.54
N PRO A 288 10.80 -1.54 -16.89
CA PRO A 288 11.83 -0.79 -17.59
C PRO A 288 11.77 0.72 -17.30
N PRO A 289 12.88 1.45 -17.50
CA PRO A 289 12.91 2.88 -17.30
C PRO A 289 11.85 3.61 -18.14
N GLY A 290 10.98 4.37 -17.48
CA GLY A 290 9.95 5.17 -18.16
C GLY A 290 8.65 4.40 -18.48
N GLU A 291 8.57 3.11 -18.15
CA GLU A 291 7.46 2.23 -18.54
C GLU A 291 6.65 1.70 -17.35
N ILE A 292 6.95 2.12 -16.11
CA ILE A 292 6.24 1.64 -14.91
C ILE A 292 4.72 1.86 -14.97
N ASN A 293 4.27 2.99 -15.54
CA ASN A 293 2.84 3.27 -15.66
C ASN A 293 2.16 2.33 -16.66
N ASP A 294 2.85 1.98 -17.75
CA ASP A 294 2.35 1.02 -18.74
C ASP A 294 2.27 -0.38 -18.12
N VAL A 295 3.33 -0.83 -17.44
CA VAL A 295 3.34 -2.11 -16.72
C VAL A 295 2.26 -2.15 -15.64
N PHE A 296 2.07 -1.06 -14.89
CA PHE A 296 1.02 -0.99 -13.89
C PHE A 296 -0.38 -1.09 -14.50
N ASN A 297 -0.63 -0.42 -15.63
CA ASN A 297 -1.90 -0.52 -16.34
C ASN A 297 -2.16 -1.94 -16.86
N ASP A 298 -1.13 -2.61 -17.38
CA ASP A 298 -1.22 -4.00 -17.83
C ASP A 298 -1.52 -4.95 -16.65
N VAL A 299 -0.81 -4.79 -15.54
CA VAL A 299 -1.04 -5.59 -14.33
C VAL A 299 -2.43 -5.34 -13.74
N ARG A 300 -2.92 -4.10 -13.81
CA ARG A 300 -4.29 -3.76 -13.40
C ARG A 300 -5.35 -4.49 -14.22
N VAL A 301 -5.12 -4.72 -15.52
CA VAL A 301 -6.03 -5.53 -16.36
C VAL A 301 -5.97 -7.02 -15.98
N LEU A 302 -4.79 -7.51 -15.58
CA LEU A 302 -4.61 -8.90 -15.15
C LEU A 302 -5.20 -9.19 -13.76
N MET A 303 -5.51 -8.15 -12.98
CA MET A 303 -6.05 -8.26 -11.63
C MET A 303 -7.52 -7.86 -11.56
N ASP A 304 -8.35 -8.72 -10.96
CA ASP A 304 -9.80 -8.52 -10.78
C ASP A 304 -10.15 -7.89 -9.41
N ASP A 305 -9.14 -7.37 -8.67
CA ASP A 305 -9.31 -6.79 -7.33
C ASP A 305 -8.65 -5.39 -7.25
N GLU A 306 -9.43 -4.37 -7.57
CA GLU A 306 -9.02 -2.97 -7.60
C GLU A 306 -8.71 -2.42 -6.19
N ALA A 307 -9.42 -2.87 -5.16
CA ALA A 307 -9.22 -2.43 -3.78
C ALA A 307 -7.88 -2.92 -3.20
N LEU A 308 -7.45 -4.13 -3.59
CA LEU A 308 -6.13 -4.67 -3.26
C LEU A 308 -5.00 -3.88 -3.94
N LEU A 309 -5.20 -3.48 -5.20
CA LEU A 309 -4.25 -2.67 -5.94
C LEU A 309 -4.10 -1.28 -5.32
N GLU A 310 -5.19 -0.58 -5.04
CA GLU A 310 -5.17 0.79 -4.51
C GLU A 310 -4.40 0.91 -3.19
N ASN A 311 -4.58 -0.04 -2.27
CA ASN A 311 -3.95 0.00 -0.96
C ASN A 311 -2.60 -0.72 -0.89
N GLY A 312 -2.33 -1.63 -1.83
CA GLY A 312 -1.19 -2.55 -1.77
C GLY A 312 0.02 -2.14 -2.58
N VAL A 313 -0.14 -1.29 -3.61
CA VAL A 313 0.97 -0.97 -4.55
C VAL A 313 1.77 0.27 -4.19
N VAL A 314 1.27 1.14 -3.30
CA VAL A 314 1.92 2.41 -2.95
C VAL A 314 3.37 2.20 -2.51
N SER A 315 3.61 1.22 -1.62
CA SER A 315 4.96 0.88 -1.16
C SER A 315 5.88 0.37 -2.28
N PHE A 316 5.33 -0.26 -3.32
CA PHE A 316 6.13 -0.72 -4.46
C PHE A 316 6.51 0.42 -5.39
N PHE A 317 5.61 1.38 -5.59
CA PHE A 317 5.94 2.62 -6.29
C PHE A 317 7.00 3.40 -5.53
N GLU A 318 6.93 3.46 -4.19
CA GLU A 318 7.98 4.07 -3.37
C GLU A 318 9.33 3.37 -3.59
N ASP A 319 9.39 2.05 -3.40
CA ASP A 319 10.61 1.25 -3.58
C ASP A 319 11.18 1.43 -5.00
N TYR A 320 10.34 1.34 -6.03
CA TYR A 320 10.75 1.58 -7.41
C TYR A 320 11.29 2.99 -7.60
N ASN A 321 10.56 4.02 -7.15
CA ASN A 321 10.95 5.40 -7.33
C ASN A 321 12.33 5.69 -6.70
N VAL A 322 12.56 5.14 -5.50
CA VAL A 322 13.80 5.25 -4.72
C VAL A 322 14.95 4.48 -5.39
N GLU A 323 14.73 3.22 -5.77
CA GLU A 323 15.77 2.42 -6.42
C GLU A 323 16.15 3.00 -7.79
N GLN A 324 15.17 3.53 -8.53
CA GLN A 324 15.33 4.00 -9.89
C GLN A 324 15.76 5.47 -10.02
N PHE A 325 15.99 6.16 -8.90
CA PHE A 325 16.36 7.59 -8.87
C PHE A 325 15.36 8.44 -9.65
N THR A 326 14.08 8.21 -9.39
CA THR A 326 13.01 9.01 -9.98
C THR A 326 13.17 10.46 -9.58
N THR A 327 13.01 11.35 -10.55
CA THR A 327 13.17 12.79 -10.35
C THR A 327 11.83 13.46 -10.13
N VAL A 328 11.70 14.26 -9.08
CA VAL A 328 10.53 15.10 -8.79
C VAL A 328 10.94 16.56 -8.66
N VAL A 329 10.00 17.48 -8.84
CA VAL A 329 10.24 18.93 -8.64
C VAL A 329 9.72 19.31 -7.26
N PRO A 330 10.57 19.76 -6.31
CA PRO A 330 10.10 20.16 -4.99
C PRO A 330 9.13 21.36 -5.07
N PRO A 331 8.22 21.52 -4.08
CA PRO A 331 7.24 22.60 -4.10
C PRO A 331 7.89 23.99 -4.19
N GLY A 332 7.54 24.75 -5.23
CA GLY A 332 8.03 26.12 -5.43
C GLY A 332 9.47 26.22 -5.94
N LYS A 333 10.07 25.12 -6.42
CA LYS A 333 11.41 25.10 -7.03
C LYS A 333 11.32 24.86 -8.54
N ASP A 334 12.36 25.24 -9.27
CA ASP A 334 12.50 25.10 -10.73
C ASP A 334 13.50 24.01 -11.15
N TYR A 335 14.10 23.32 -10.16
CA TYR A 335 15.02 22.20 -10.37
C TYR A 335 14.40 20.87 -9.91
N LYS A 336 15.00 19.77 -10.38
CA LYS A 336 14.61 18.41 -10.02
C LYS A 336 15.46 17.89 -8.86
N VAL A 337 14.86 17.11 -7.99
CA VAL A 337 15.49 16.34 -6.92
C VAL A 337 15.28 14.85 -7.17
N ILE A 338 16.30 14.05 -6.88
CA ILE A 338 16.29 12.59 -7.01
C ILE A 338 15.72 11.98 -5.73
N LEU A 339 14.77 11.07 -5.89
CA LEU A 339 14.29 10.22 -4.79
C LEU A 339 15.28 9.07 -4.59
N SER A 340 15.83 8.94 -3.39
CA SER A 340 16.81 7.93 -3.03
C SER A 340 16.69 7.53 -1.56
N ALA A 341 17.36 6.45 -1.17
CA ALA A 341 17.45 6.06 0.22
C ALA A 341 18.20 7.10 1.07
N SER A 342 19.11 7.86 0.47
CA SER A 342 19.98 8.84 1.16
C SER A 342 19.26 10.13 1.55
N ASN A 343 18.12 10.44 0.94
CA ASN A 343 17.30 11.61 1.27
C ASN A 343 15.88 11.27 1.74
N ARG A 344 15.62 10.01 2.09
CA ARG A 344 14.37 9.60 2.73
C ARG A 344 14.42 9.94 4.22
N THR A 345 13.33 10.48 4.76
CA THR A 345 13.20 10.78 6.21
C THR A 345 12.63 9.57 6.97
N GLU A 346 12.57 9.66 8.30
CA GLU A 346 11.89 8.64 9.13
C GLU A 346 10.37 8.65 8.95
N GLU A 347 9.82 9.78 8.50
CA GLU A 347 8.40 9.92 8.14
C GLU A 347 8.16 9.25 6.77
N ALA A 348 7.12 8.42 6.70
CA ALA A 348 6.73 7.76 5.44
C ALA A 348 6.44 8.79 4.34
N ASP A 349 6.80 8.46 3.10
CA ASP A 349 6.56 9.26 1.90
C ASP A 349 7.22 10.66 1.88
N ARG A 350 8.18 10.93 2.77
CA ARG A 350 8.78 12.27 2.92
C ARG A 350 10.28 12.28 2.67
N PHE A 351 10.69 13.23 1.82
CA PHE A 351 12.05 13.33 1.29
C PHE A 351 12.64 14.71 1.55
N VAL A 352 13.96 14.75 1.61
CA VAL A 352 14.76 15.96 1.83
C VAL A 352 15.25 16.49 0.49
N ASP A 353 15.11 17.80 0.31
CA ASP A 353 15.85 18.62 -0.66
C ASP A 353 16.92 19.42 0.09
N PRO A 354 18.19 18.95 0.10
CA PRO A 354 19.29 19.64 0.76
C PRO A 354 19.63 20.99 0.12
N ARG A 355 19.36 21.17 -1.18
CA ARG A 355 19.64 22.43 -1.89
C ARG A 355 18.63 23.51 -1.49
N GLY A 356 17.37 23.12 -1.36
CA GLY A 356 16.29 24.00 -0.97
C GLY A 356 16.15 24.21 0.54
N SER A 357 16.88 23.44 1.36
CA SER A 357 16.73 23.34 2.81
C SER A 357 15.29 23.06 3.24
N ILE A 358 14.62 22.14 2.53
CA ILE A 358 13.24 21.74 2.81
C ILE A 358 13.09 20.22 2.77
N SER A 359 12.09 19.70 3.47
CA SER A 359 11.47 18.40 3.21
C SER A 359 10.12 18.59 2.55
N PHE A 360 9.66 17.57 1.83
CA PHE A 360 8.38 17.56 1.15
C PHE A 360 7.81 16.14 1.11
N ALA A 361 6.49 16.03 1.12
CA ALA A 361 5.78 14.77 0.92
C ALA A 361 5.72 14.44 -0.59
N VAL A 362 5.75 13.14 -0.91
CA VAL A 362 5.73 12.62 -2.28
C VAL A 362 4.55 11.68 -2.45
N ASP A 363 3.69 11.96 -3.43
CA ASP A 363 2.75 10.98 -3.95
C ASP A 363 3.50 10.07 -4.94
N HIS A 364 3.83 8.85 -4.51
CA HIS A 364 4.67 7.94 -5.30
C HIS A 364 4.00 7.40 -6.57
N ILE A 365 2.66 7.40 -6.63
CA ILE A 365 1.92 6.97 -7.83
C ILE A 365 1.90 8.11 -8.85
N ARG A 366 1.55 9.33 -8.40
CA ARG A 366 1.44 10.49 -9.28
C ARG A 366 2.78 11.19 -9.54
N GLN A 367 3.80 10.87 -8.76
CA GLN A 367 5.11 11.51 -8.75
C GLN A 367 5.02 13.03 -8.52
N THR A 368 4.08 13.46 -7.66
CA THR A 368 3.85 14.87 -7.30
C THR A 368 4.30 15.16 -5.87
N THR A 369 4.73 16.39 -5.61
CA THR A 369 5.21 16.81 -4.28
C THR A 369 4.26 17.77 -3.58
N SER A 370 4.17 17.71 -2.26
CA SER A 370 3.36 18.61 -1.43
C SER A 370 3.99 18.85 -0.04
N ASP A 371 3.33 19.67 0.78
CA ASP A 371 3.70 19.93 2.19
C ASP A 371 5.20 20.25 2.43
N PRO A 372 5.72 21.36 1.86
CA PRO A 372 7.10 21.76 2.10
C PRO A 372 7.29 22.22 3.55
N GLN A 373 8.29 21.66 4.23
CA GLN A 373 8.68 22.03 5.60
C GLN A 373 10.16 22.40 5.63
N PRO A 374 10.58 23.43 6.39
CA PRO A 374 11.98 23.83 6.47
C PRO A 374 12.81 22.76 7.21
N ILE A 375 14.06 22.59 6.77
CA ILE A 375 15.07 21.75 7.44
C ILE A 375 16.26 22.62 7.78
N GLU A 376 16.79 22.44 8.98
CA GLU A 376 18.05 23.04 9.40
C GLU A 376 19.24 22.25 8.82
N PRO A 377 20.04 22.83 7.92
CA PRO A 377 21.21 22.16 7.37
C PRO A 377 22.31 22.02 8.43
N ASN A 378 23.14 20.99 8.30
CA ASN A 378 24.29 20.82 9.18
C ASN A 378 25.36 21.88 8.84
N ALA A 379 25.60 22.81 9.76
CA ALA A 379 26.54 23.91 9.58
C ALA A 379 27.99 23.47 9.27
N GLU A 380 28.41 22.27 9.70
CA GLU A 380 29.77 21.77 9.44
C GLU A 380 29.94 21.25 8.01
N THR A 381 28.94 20.53 7.48
CA THR A 381 29.03 19.89 6.16
C THR A 381 28.45 20.76 5.04
N GLU A 382 27.58 21.72 5.34
CA GLU A 382 26.89 22.53 4.34
C GLU A 382 27.82 23.29 3.38
N PRO A 383 28.95 23.90 3.80
CA PRO A 383 29.86 24.55 2.86
C PRO A 383 30.42 23.58 1.81
N PHE A 384 30.75 22.34 2.23
CA PHE A 384 31.23 21.28 1.33
C PHE A 384 30.11 20.75 0.44
N ARG A 385 28.92 20.54 1.00
CA ARG A 385 27.74 20.10 0.25
C ARG A 385 27.35 21.10 -0.83
N HIS A 386 27.32 22.39 -0.51
CA HIS A 386 27.02 23.45 -1.45
C HIS A 386 28.04 23.53 -2.59
N ALA A 387 29.35 23.50 -2.27
CA ALA A 387 30.40 23.52 -3.28
C ALA A 387 30.35 22.28 -4.19
N LEU A 388 30.04 21.10 -3.63
CA LEU A 388 29.80 19.88 -4.40
C LEU A 388 28.58 20.04 -5.31
N ASP A 389 27.48 20.58 -4.81
CA ASP A 389 26.23 20.73 -5.55
C ASP A 389 26.38 21.66 -6.77
N GLU A 390 27.11 22.76 -6.64
CA GLU A 390 27.45 23.64 -7.77
C GLU A 390 28.31 22.91 -8.82
N ALA A 391 29.37 22.24 -8.38
CA ALA A 391 30.25 21.47 -9.26
C ALA A 391 29.50 20.31 -9.95
N ALA A 392 28.62 19.64 -9.22
CA ALA A 392 27.82 18.53 -9.70
C ALA A 392 26.77 18.99 -10.72
N THR A 393 26.10 20.11 -10.45
CA THR A 393 25.12 20.70 -11.37
C THR A 393 25.77 21.07 -12.69
N LYS A 394 26.98 21.67 -12.64
CA LYS A 394 27.77 21.95 -13.83
C LYS A 394 28.17 20.67 -14.56
N TYR A 395 28.72 19.69 -13.85
CA TYR A 395 29.12 18.40 -14.42
C TYR A 395 27.95 17.72 -15.14
N VAL A 396 26.77 17.69 -14.51
CA VAL A 396 25.57 17.08 -15.09
C VAL A 396 25.12 17.83 -16.34
N SER A 397 25.10 19.17 -16.31
CA SER A 397 24.76 19.96 -17.50
C SER A 397 25.71 19.73 -18.69
N ASP A 398 26.99 19.45 -18.42
CA ASP A 398 28.00 19.23 -19.47
C ASP A 398 27.93 17.82 -20.08
N HIS A 399 27.48 16.80 -19.32
CA HIS A 399 27.57 15.39 -19.71
C HIS A 399 26.22 14.68 -19.90
N TYR A 400 25.14 15.20 -19.31
CA TYR A 400 23.82 14.57 -19.28
C TYR A 400 22.74 15.57 -19.72
N PRO A 401 22.28 15.51 -21.00
CA PRO A 401 21.36 16.52 -21.56
C PRO A 401 20.06 16.74 -20.78
N GLU A 402 19.51 15.67 -20.18
CA GLU A 402 18.30 15.70 -19.34
C GLU A 402 18.59 15.15 -17.93
N GLY A 403 19.83 15.34 -17.47
CA GLY A 403 20.28 14.82 -16.20
C GLY A 403 19.75 15.60 -15.00
N ALA A 404 19.67 14.92 -13.85
CA ALA A 404 19.45 15.53 -12.55
C ALA A 404 20.53 15.08 -11.57
N VAL A 405 20.73 15.87 -10.52
CA VAL A 405 21.66 15.57 -9.44
C VAL A 405 21.07 15.98 -8.11
N THR A 406 21.42 15.24 -7.06
CA THR A 406 21.11 15.62 -5.68
C THR A 406 22.30 15.28 -4.81
N VAL A 407 22.82 16.29 -4.09
CA VAL A 407 23.91 16.16 -3.13
C VAL A 407 23.35 16.18 -1.71
N TYR A 408 23.61 15.11 -0.96
CA TYR A 408 23.08 14.84 0.37
C TYR A 408 23.94 15.44 1.48
N GLY A 409 23.38 15.55 2.69
CA GLY A 409 24.05 16.18 3.83
C GLY A 409 25.31 15.46 4.34
N ASP A 410 25.49 14.19 3.98
CA ASP A 410 26.68 13.37 4.26
C ASP A 410 27.75 13.47 3.17
N LEU A 411 27.61 14.41 2.23
CA LEU A 411 28.46 14.62 1.05
C LEU A 411 28.38 13.50 0.00
N GLY A 412 27.50 12.51 0.18
CA GLY A 412 27.09 11.62 -0.89
C GLY A 412 26.27 12.35 -1.95
N PHE A 413 26.18 11.80 -3.16
CA PHE A 413 25.35 12.38 -4.21
C PHE A 413 24.90 11.31 -5.21
N ALA A 414 23.76 11.54 -5.83
CA ALA A 414 23.29 10.72 -6.95
C ALA A 414 23.15 11.57 -8.21
N ILE A 415 23.42 10.96 -9.35
CA ILE A 415 23.21 11.50 -10.68
C ILE A 415 22.30 10.53 -11.43
N VAL A 416 21.30 11.06 -12.13
CA VAL A 416 20.45 10.27 -13.03
C VAL A 416 20.36 10.97 -14.37
N GLY A 417 20.57 10.22 -15.45
CA GLY A 417 20.38 10.66 -16.81
C GLY A 417 19.33 9.79 -17.47
N ASN A 418 18.19 10.36 -17.83
CA ASN A 418 17.11 9.65 -18.49
C ASN A 418 16.97 10.10 -19.93
N LYS A 419 16.61 9.17 -20.82
CA LYS A 419 16.18 9.49 -22.17
C LYS A 419 15.14 8.48 -22.61
N TYR A 420 13.92 8.95 -22.79
CA TYR A 420 12.79 8.11 -23.18
C TYR A 420 12.31 8.51 -24.57
N ASN A 421 12.19 7.54 -25.47
CA ASN A 421 11.70 7.77 -26.82
C ASN A 421 10.73 6.65 -27.21
N PRO A 422 9.52 6.65 -26.62
CA PRO A 422 8.53 5.60 -26.86
C PRO A 422 8.08 5.54 -28.33
N ASN A 423 8.09 6.68 -29.04
CA ASN A 423 7.78 6.74 -30.48
C ASN A 423 8.80 6.01 -31.35
N SER A 424 10.01 5.77 -30.83
CA SER A 424 11.04 4.96 -31.47
C SER A 424 11.29 3.65 -30.73
N PHE A 425 10.37 3.26 -29.82
CA PHE A 425 10.39 2.00 -29.09
C PHE A 425 11.66 1.77 -28.27
N TRP A 426 12.22 2.81 -27.65
CA TRP A 426 13.35 2.63 -26.74
C TRP A 426 13.43 3.64 -25.60
N ASN A 427 13.94 3.16 -24.48
CA ASN A 427 14.16 3.94 -23.27
C ASN A 427 15.54 3.63 -22.69
N GLY A 428 16.17 4.65 -22.09
CA GLY A 428 17.48 4.54 -21.49
C GLY A 428 17.55 5.31 -20.17
N ARG A 429 18.29 4.74 -19.22
CA ARG A 429 18.58 5.35 -17.92
C ARG A 429 20.01 5.05 -17.51
N TRP A 430 20.71 6.11 -17.12
CA TRP A 430 21.97 6.07 -16.41
C TRP A 430 21.74 6.49 -14.96
N ARG A 431 22.27 5.73 -14.01
CA ARG A 431 22.27 6.06 -12.59
C ARG A 431 23.70 5.98 -12.07
N SER A 432 24.11 6.99 -11.32
CA SER A 432 25.36 6.97 -10.59
C SER A 432 25.10 7.38 -9.16
N GLN A 433 25.45 6.52 -8.21
CA GLN A 433 25.36 6.81 -6.78
C GLN A 433 26.75 6.85 -6.20
N TRP A 434 27.10 7.93 -5.51
CA TRP A 434 28.40 8.10 -4.86
C TRP A 434 28.18 8.34 -3.37
N SER A 435 28.88 7.58 -2.55
CA SER A 435 28.89 7.69 -1.08
C SER A 435 30.26 8.12 -0.61
N ALA A 436 30.30 9.06 0.34
CA ALA A 436 31.52 9.56 0.95
C ALA A 436 31.56 9.23 2.46
N PRO A 437 31.56 7.95 2.85
CA PRO A 437 31.09 7.52 4.16
C PRO A 437 31.91 7.95 5.39
N ASN A 438 33.00 8.72 5.31
CA ASN A 438 33.81 9.04 6.51
C ASN A 438 34.76 10.26 6.41
N ALA A 439 34.51 11.26 5.56
CA ALA A 439 35.50 12.35 5.30
C ALA A 439 36.93 11.83 4.96
N GLN A 440 37.03 10.54 4.60
CA GLN A 440 38.24 9.85 4.20
C GLN A 440 38.43 10.06 2.71
N ASN A 441 39.67 9.89 2.27
CA ASN A 441 40.10 10.14 0.90
C ASN A 441 39.45 9.22 -0.15
N GLU A 442 38.43 8.44 0.17
CA GLU A 442 37.82 7.44 -0.71
C GLU A 442 36.32 7.67 -0.84
N ILE A 443 35.86 7.86 -2.09
CA ILE A 443 34.46 7.97 -2.45
C ILE A 443 34.09 6.69 -3.21
N LYS A 444 33.06 5.99 -2.74
CA LYS A 444 32.58 4.74 -3.35
C LYS A 444 31.38 5.04 -4.24
N GLY A 445 31.50 4.70 -5.51
CA GLY A 445 30.48 4.89 -6.53
C GLY A 445 29.90 3.58 -7.04
N THR A 446 28.62 3.57 -7.38
CA THR A 446 27.96 2.51 -8.13
C THR A 446 27.33 3.11 -9.39
N LEU A 447 27.82 2.69 -10.55
CA LEU A 447 27.31 3.09 -11.86
C LEU A 447 26.37 2.01 -12.36
N THR A 448 25.18 2.39 -12.85
CA THR A 448 24.20 1.46 -13.40
C THR A 448 23.57 2.03 -14.66
N VAL A 449 23.47 1.20 -15.70
CA VAL A 449 22.89 1.54 -17.00
C VAL A 449 21.81 0.54 -17.34
N ASN A 450 20.64 1.06 -17.73
CA ASN A 450 19.51 0.28 -18.22
C ASN A 450 19.09 0.84 -19.58
N VAL A 451 18.98 -0.02 -20.59
CA VAL A 451 18.40 0.33 -21.90
C VAL A 451 17.39 -0.74 -22.26
N HIS A 452 16.24 -0.32 -22.78
CA HIS A 452 15.19 -1.19 -23.29
C HIS A 452 14.87 -0.77 -24.71
N TYR A 453 14.90 -1.71 -25.65
CA TYR A 453 14.47 -1.54 -27.04
C TYR A 453 13.45 -2.61 -27.37
N TYR A 454 12.28 -2.20 -27.89
CA TYR A 454 11.11 -3.06 -28.01
C TYR A 454 10.36 -2.95 -29.35
N GLU A 455 11.06 -2.55 -30.42
CA GLU A 455 10.52 -2.63 -31.78
C GLU A 455 10.63 -4.07 -32.30
N ASP A 456 9.50 -4.70 -32.63
CA ASP A 456 9.41 -6.07 -33.16
C ASP A 456 10.13 -7.15 -32.32
N GLY A 457 10.35 -6.87 -31.03
CA GLY A 457 11.09 -7.72 -30.12
C GLY A 457 11.19 -7.10 -28.72
N ASN A 458 11.98 -7.71 -27.84
CA ASN A 458 12.32 -7.14 -26.54
C ASN A 458 13.80 -7.40 -26.26
N VAL A 459 14.60 -6.34 -26.26
CA VAL A 459 16.04 -6.37 -25.99
C VAL A 459 16.34 -5.41 -24.85
N GLN A 460 16.98 -5.93 -23.80
CA GLN A 460 17.38 -5.14 -22.65
C GLN A 460 18.89 -5.23 -22.40
N LEU A 461 19.49 -4.09 -22.06
CA LEU A 461 20.84 -3.98 -21.56
C LEU A 461 20.77 -3.54 -20.10
N THR A 462 21.35 -4.35 -19.22
CA THR A 462 21.60 -3.97 -17.82
C THR A 462 23.08 -4.13 -17.54
N ALA A 463 23.74 -3.05 -17.12
CA ALA A 463 25.14 -3.05 -16.76
C ALA A 463 25.32 -2.31 -15.43
N SER A 464 26.17 -2.84 -14.54
CA SER A 464 26.52 -2.18 -13.29
C SER A 464 28.00 -2.35 -12.97
N LYS A 465 28.60 -1.36 -12.31
CA LYS A 465 29.99 -1.37 -11.88
C LYS A 465 30.16 -0.55 -10.60
N GLU A 466 30.74 -1.18 -9.59
CA GLU A 466 31.23 -0.50 -8.40
C GLU A 466 32.62 0.08 -8.66
N ILE A 467 32.87 1.30 -8.19
CA ILE A 467 34.11 2.05 -8.39
C ILE A 467 34.49 2.71 -7.06
N VAL A 468 35.79 2.75 -6.77
CA VAL A 468 36.32 3.55 -5.67
C VAL A 468 37.23 4.61 -6.26
N VAL A 469 36.98 5.87 -5.88
CA VAL A 469 37.75 7.03 -6.32
C VAL A 469 38.47 7.63 -5.12
N VAL A 470 39.76 7.92 -5.29
CA VAL A 470 40.55 8.57 -4.24
C VAL A 470 40.58 10.08 -4.46
N VAL A 471 40.09 10.83 -3.48
CA VAL A 471 40.09 12.30 -3.44
C VAL A 471 40.99 12.77 -2.29
N PRO A 472 42.05 13.53 -2.55
CA PRO A 472 42.88 14.12 -1.50
C PRO A 472 42.06 14.97 -0.52
N PRO A 473 42.37 14.94 0.78
CA PRO A 473 41.64 15.72 1.76
C PRO A 473 41.91 17.21 1.54
N SER A 474 40.88 18.03 1.61
CA SER A 474 40.96 19.48 1.42
C SER A 474 40.06 20.17 2.43
N ASN A 475 40.58 21.19 3.11
CA ASN A 475 39.79 22.07 3.98
C ASN A 475 39.08 23.17 3.19
N ASP A 476 39.41 23.35 1.90
CA ASP A 476 38.71 24.24 1.00
C ASP A 476 37.58 23.47 0.28
N PRO A 477 36.30 23.84 0.52
CA PRO A 477 35.15 23.22 -0.12
C PRO A 477 35.19 23.25 -1.66
N ALA A 478 35.65 24.36 -2.25
CA ALA A 478 35.66 24.51 -3.70
C ALA A 478 36.73 23.61 -4.36
N ALA A 479 37.94 23.58 -3.79
CA ALA A 479 39.01 22.69 -4.25
C ALA A 479 38.67 21.20 -4.07
N TYR A 480 37.96 20.85 -2.98
CA TYR A 480 37.44 19.50 -2.75
C TYR A 480 36.47 19.10 -3.87
N ALA A 481 35.42 19.91 -4.09
CA ALA A 481 34.41 19.64 -5.11
C ALA A 481 34.98 19.51 -6.51
N GLN A 482 35.89 20.42 -6.91
CA GLN A 482 36.55 20.36 -8.21
C GLN A 482 37.40 19.09 -8.38
N THR A 483 38.10 18.67 -7.34
CA THR A 483 38.93 17.46 -7.40
C THR A 483 38.09 16.20 -7.45
N THR A 484 36.99 16.15 -6.67
CA THR A 484 35.99 15.08 -6.70
C THR A 484 35.44 14.87 -8.10
N PHE A 485 34.88 15.92 -8.72
CA PHE A 485 34.26 15.79 -10.06
C PHE A 485 35.26 15.51 -11.18
N ARG A 486 36.51 15.97 -11.07
CA ARG A 486 37.57 15.59 -11.99
C ARG A 486 37.84 14.08 -11.96
N GLN A 487 37.86 13.46 -10.78
CA GLN A 487 38.07 12.03 -10.67
C GLN A 487 36.83 11.23 -11.13
N ILE A 488 35.63 11.71 -10.82
CA ILE A 488 34.37 11.11 -11.30
C ILE A 488 34.29 11.15 -12.82
N THR A 489 34.61 12.28 -13.44
CA THR A 489 34.65 12.42 -14.91
C THR A 489 35.54 11.34 -15.54
N LYS A 490 36.72 11.11 -14.95
CA LYS A 490 37.65 10.07 -15.41
C LYS A 490 37.03 8.67 -15.23
N ALA A 491 36.50 8.37 -14.04
CA ALA A 491 35.94 7.07 -13.71
C ALA A 491 34.70 6.70 -14.55
N GLU A 492 33.76 7.64 -14.73
CA GLU A 492 32.57 7.44 -15.55
C GLU A 492 32.94 7.33 -17.04
N GLY A 493 33.89 8.14 -17.52
CA GLY A 493 34.41 8.04 -18.89
C GLY A 493 35.08 6.70 -19.19
N GLU A 494 35.90 6.18 -18.26
CA GLU A 494 36.50 4.84 -18.37
C GLU A 494 35.43 3.74 -18.39
N PHE A 495 34.37 3.86 -17.58
CA PHE A 495 33.27 2.91 -17.58
C PHE A 495 32.48 2.95 -18.90
N GLN A 496 32.17 4.15 -19.41
CA GLN A 496 31.48 4.31 -20.69
C GLN A 496 32.29 3.71 -21.85
N ALA A 497 33.59 4.03 -21.92
CA ALA A 497 34.48 3.48 -22.96
C ALA A 497 34.52 1.95 -22.90
N ALA A 498 34.71 1.38 -21.71
CA ALA A 498 34.73 -0.07 -21.51
C ALA A 498 33.40 -0.73 -21.87
N LEU A 499 32.27 -0.08 -21.61
CA LEU A 499 30.95 -0.59 -22.00
C LEU A 499 30.80 -0.62 -23.53
N CYS A 500 31.21 0.44 -24.23
CA CYS A 500 31.20 0.49 -25.69
C CYS A 500 32.10 -0.59 -26.31
N GLU A 501 33.31 -0.76 -25.79
CA GLU A 501 34.24 -1.81 -26.26
C GLU A 501 33.67 -3.22 -26.08
N LYS A 502 33.05 -3.50 -24.92
CA LYS A 502 32.40 -4.79 -24.66
C LYS A 502 31.23 -5.06 -25.59
N LEU A 503 30.41 -4.04 -25.89
CA LEU A 503 29.29 -4.18 -26.83
C LEU A 503 29.80 -4.45 -28.25
N ALA A 504 30.90 -3.81 -28.65
CA ALA A 504 31.54 -4.10 -29.94
C ALA A 504 32.09 -5.54 -30.01
N ASP A 505 32.79 -6.01 -28.97
CA ASP A 505 33.30 -7.39 -28.92
C ASP A 505 32.17 -8.45 -28.88
N LEU A 506 31.07 -8.16 -28.16
CA LEU A 506 29.88 -9.02 -28.15
C LEU A 506 29.34 -9.22 -29.57
N ALA A 507 29.24 -8.13 -30.35
CA ALA A 507 28.79 -8.14 -31.73
C ALA A 507 29.74 -8.90 -32.66
N ASP A 508 31.05 -8.68 -32.51
CA ASP A 508 32.03 -9.21 -33.45
C ASP A 508 32.52 -10.62 -33.15
N THR A 509 32.52 -11.03 -31.88
CA THR A 509 33.10 -12.30 -31.44
C THR A 509 32.00 -13.24 -30.95
N ILE A 510 31.28 -12.87 -29.89
CA ILE A 510 30.40 -13.79 -29.15
C ILE A 510 29.16 -14.18 -29.97
N PHE A 511 28.49 -13.24 -30.63
CA PHE A 511 27.33 -13.62 -31.44
C PHE A 511 27.71 -14.50 -32.64
N LYS A 512 28.93 -14.34 -33.20
CA LYS A 512 29.42 -15.18 -34.30
C LYS A 512 29.77 -16.60 -33.85
N THR A 513 30.13 -16.81 -32.58
CA THR A 513 30.35 -18.17 -32.04
C THR A 513 29.05 -18.89 -31.73
N LEU A 514 28.00 -18.17 -31.30
CA LEU A 514 26.66 -18.74 -31.10
C LEU A 514 26.02 -19.18 -32.42
N ARG A 515 25.97 -18.29 -33.41
CA ARG A 515 25.42 -18.59 -34.72
C ARG A 515 26.17 -17.85 -35.82
N ARG A 516 26.80 -18.62 -36.70
CA ARG A 516 27.46 -18.05 -37.88
C ARG A 516 26.41 -17.51 -38.85
N ALA A 517 26.70 -16.36 -39.46
CA ALA A 517 25.86 -15.81 -40.54
C ALA A 517 25.77 -16.79 -41.74
N LEU A 518 26.85 -17.52 -42.01
CA LEU A 518 26.91 -18.60 -43.01
C LEU A 518 27.60 -19.84 -42.42
N PRO A 519 27.25 -21.04 -42.92
CA PRO A 519 28.02 -22.25 -42.66
C PRO A 519 29.53 -22.09 -42.95
N ILE A 520 30.35 -23.01 -42.43
CA ILE A 520 31.81 -22.98 -42.65
C ILE A 520 32.16 -22.93 -44.15
N THR A 521 31.34 -23.58 -44.98
CA THR A 521 31.45 -23.60 -46.44
C THR A 521 31.24 -22.24 -47.11
N ARG A 522 30.78 -21.21 -46.38
CA ARG A 522 30.43 -19.87 -46.87
C ARG A 522 29.33 -19.86 -47.95
N ASN A 523 28.55 -20.93 -48.05
CA ASN A 523 27.39 -21.05 -48.91
C ASN A 523 26.14 -21.29 -48.08
N LYS A 524 24.97 -20.85 -48.57
CA LYS A 524 23.69 -21.25 -47.97
C LYS A 524 23.58 -22.77 -48.00
N ILE A 525 22.88 -23.33 -47.02
CA ILE A 525 22.63 -24.76 -46.93
C ILE A 525 21.90 -25.21 -48.21
N ASN A 526 22.45 -26.22 -48.88
CA ASN A 526 21.74 -26.92 -49.94
C ASN A 526 20.87 -28.00 -49.29
N TRP A 527 19.58 -27.71 -49.16
CA TRP A 527 18.62 -28.60 -48.52
C TRP A 527 18.44 -29.93 -49.27
N ASP A 528 18.53 -29.93 -50.61
CA ASP A 528 18.42 -31.14 -51.43
C ASP A 528 19.58 -32.11 -51.13
N SER A 529 20.79 -31.57 -50.97
CA SER A 529 21.97 -32.37 -50.62
C SER A 529 21.82 -33.03 -49.25
N ILE A 530 21.29 -32.33 -48.25
CA ILE A 530 21.08 -32.86 -46.89
C ILE A 530 20.12 -34.04 -46.88
N ALA A 531 19.03 -33.99 -47.67
CA ALA A 531 18.05 -35.08 -47.73
C ALA A 531 18.61 -36.40 -48.27
N THR A 532 19.64 -36.31 -49.12
CA THR A 532 20.31 -37.47 -49.75
C THR A 532 21.62 -37.89 -49.10
N TYR A 533 22.20 -37.09 -48.21
CA TYR A 533 23.54 -37.33 -47.65
C TYR A 533 23.52 -38.40 -46.55
N LYS A 534 24.11 -39.58 -46.79
CA LYS A 534 24.32 -40.63 -45.77
C LYS A 534 25.68 -40.47 -45.09
N ILE A 535 25.68 -39.71 -43.98
CA ILE A 535 26.85 -39.41 -43.14
C ILE A 535 27.65 -40.65 -42.70
N GLY A 536 27.00 -41.80 -42.56
CA GLY A 536 27.65 -43.05 -42.12
C GLY A 536 28.69 -43.63 -43.08
N SER A 537 28.67 -43.28 -44.37
CA SER A 537 29.59 -43.84 -45.37
C SER A 537 30.96 -43.14 -45.44
N GLU A 538 31.05 -41.88 -45.01
CA GLU A 538 32.31 -41.13 -44.99
C GLU A 538 33.02 -41.20 -43.63
N LEU A 539 32.30 -41.46 -42.54
CA LEU A 539 32.89 -41.69 -41.22
C LEU A 539 33.60 -43.04 -41.11
N SER A 540 33.22 -44.05 -41.91
CA SER A 540 33.91 -45.35 -41.94
C SER A 540 35.16 -45.35 -42.82
N ALA A 541 35.41 -44.29 -43.59
CA ALA A 541 36.51 -44.19 -44.54
C ALA A 541 37.72 -43.41 -43.98
N LYS A 542 37.78 -43.20 -42.66
CA LYS A 542 38.89 -42.53 -41.97
C LYS A 542 39.65 -43.47 -41.06
#